data_AF-A0A670ZGD9-F1
#
_entry.id   AF-A0A670ZGD9-F1
#
_cell.length_a   1.000
_cell.length_b   1.000
_cell.length_c   1.000
_cell.angle_alpha   90.00
_cell.angle_beta   90.00
_cell.angle_gamma   90.00
#
_symmetry.space_group_name_H-M   'P 1'
#
loop_
_entity.id
_entity.type
_entity.pdbx_description
1 polymer ?
#
loop_
_entity_poly.entity_id
_entity_poly.type
_entity_poly.pdbx_seq_one_letter_code
_entity_poly.pdbx_strand_id
1 'polypeptide(L)'
;MAASDELKFREFNEAMDLLAGNADATTPSISESQSHITLNMSSSCNEEYEPDEEDDKTELLSFQKKQSSFWTFEYYQAFFNVDTYQVLDRIKGSLFPLPGKNFVWHHLQNNPDLYGPFWICATLVFTLAISGNLSYFLEKRGNSSFHYSPQFHKVTIAGIVIYCYAWLVPLGLWGYLHWRKGAHVTTDVYSFLEMVCIYGYSLFVYIPTAILWLIPIPWLQWLLIIVAIGLSGSVLVLTFWPVIRSDSKPAACVIMAIIVSLHILLAIGCKLYFFQKPRITSSIPIAYTTATQQQKHTPSPTAAEGKGI
;
A
#
# COMPACT_ATOMS: atom_id res chain seq x y z
N MET A 1 18.73 37.48 22.83
CA MET A 1 20.17 37.34 22.50
C MET A 1 20.86 36.71 23.69
N ALA A 2 21.11 35.40 23.64
CA ALA A 2 21.99 34.71 24.57
C ALA A 2 23.17 34.24 23.71
N ALA A 3 24.35 34.80 23.98
CA ALA A 3 25.56 34.59 23.21
C ALA A 3 26.25 33.29 23.65
N SER A 4 26.72 32.56 22.65
CA SER A 4 27.40 31.28 22.67
C SER A 4 28.83 31.39 23.23
N ASP A 5 29.06 30.98 24.48
CA ASP A 5 30.42 30.90 25.01
C ASP A 5 30.66 29.77 26.04
N GLU A 6 29.89 28.68 25.97
CA GLU A 6 29.99 27.57 26.92
C GLU A 6 30.15 26.20 26.25
N LEU A 7 31.08 26.08 25.29
CA LEU A 7 31.57 24.79 24.77
C LEU A 7 33.06 24.90 24.39
N LYS A 8 33.95 25.04 25.38
CA LYS A 8 35.40 24.89 25.18
C LYS A 8 35.84 23.46 25.47
N PHE A 9 36.31 22.80 24.41
CA PHE A 9 36.83 21.44 24.35
C PHE A 9 38.07 21.25 25.22
N ARG A 10 37.89 20.62 26.38
CA ARG A 10 38.98 20.32 27.33
C ARG A 10 39.76 19.05 26.95
N GLU A 11 39.14 18.14 26.20
CA GLU A 11 39.72 16.83 25.80
C GLU A 11 40.85 16.94 24.76
N PHE A 12 40.82 17.94 23.86
CA PHE A 12 41.86 18.07 22.82
C PHE A 12 43.21 18.56 23.35
N ASN A 13 43.21 19.38 24.40
CA ASN A 13 44.46 19.86 25.01
C ASN A 13 45.17 18.75 25.80
N GLU A 14 44.42 17.84 26.43
CA GLU A 14 44.98 16.69 27.15
C GLU A 14 45.64 15.69 26.18
N ALA A 15 45.03 15.44 25.03
CA ALA A 15 45.62 14.59 23.98
C ALA A 15 46.90 15.20 23.35
N MET A 16 46.98 16.54 23.27
CA MET A 16 48.16 17.24 22.76
C MET A 16 49.31 17.25 23.77
N ASP A 17 49.02 17.35 25.07
CA ASP A 17 50.02 17.27 26.14
C ASP A 17 50.60 15.84 26.29
N LEU A 18 49.77 14.81 26.07
CA LEU A 18 50.21 13.41 26.06
C LEU A 18 51.08 13.05 24.84
N LEU A 19 50.90 13.74 23.70
CA LEU A 19 51.74 13.59 22.51
C LEU A 19 53.04 14.39 22.58
N ALA A 20 53.10 15.46 23.37
CA ALA A 20 54.32 16.24 23.60
C ALA A 20 55.30 15.56 24.58
N GLY A 21 54.84 14.54 25.33
CA GLY A 21 55.61 13.88 26.39
C GLY A 21 56.55 12.74 25.96
N ASN A 22 56.42 12.18 24.75
CA ASN A 22 57.22 11.03 24.30
C ASN A 22 57.72 11.21 22.85
N ALA A 23 58.83 11.92 22.69
CA ALA A 23 59.45 12.24 21.40
C ALA A 23 60.31 11.12 20.77
N ASP A 24 60.32 9.89 21.32
CA ASP A 24 61.23 8.79 20.89
C ASP A 24 60.55 7.42 20.69
N ALA A 25 59.25 7.36 20.37
CA ALA A 25 58.59 6.09 20.05
C ALA A 25 58.76 5.70 18.56
N THR A 26 59.60 4.69 18.32
CA THR A 26 59.98 4.11 17.02
C THR A 26 58.81 3.52 16.22
N THR A 27 58.68 3.92 14.95
CA THR A 27 57.81 3.31 13.93
C THR A 27 58.59 2.26 13.11
N PRO A 28 58.05 1.04 12.86
CA PRO A 28 58.69 0.08 11.98
C PRO A 28 58.42 0.37 10.49
N SER A 29 59.51 0.46 9.71
CA SER A 29 59.56 0.62 8.24
C SER A 29 59.84 -0.72 7.53
N ILE A 30 59.18 -1.03 6.41
CA ILE A 30 59.58 -1.97 5.33
C ILE A 30 58.43 -2.05 4.29
N SER A 31 58.56 -2.09 2.96
CA SER A 31 59.67 -2.03 2.00
C SER A 31 59.01 -1.74 0.63
N GLU A 32 59.45 -0.71 -0.12
CA GLU A 32 59.07 -0.52 -1.53
C GLU A 32 59.92 -1.45 -2.40
N SER A 33 59.28 -2.35 -3.14
CA SER A 33 59.94 -3.19 -4.14
C SER A 33 59.65 -2.62 -5.52
N GLN A 34 60.67 -2.04 -6.15
CA GLN A 34 60.68 -1.62 -7.55
C GLN A 34 60.62 -2.84 -8.48
N SER A 35 59.78 -2.78 -9.52
CA SER A 35 60.00 -3.55 -10.75
C SER A 35 59.69 -2.68 -11.96
N HIS A 36 60.74 -2.52 -12.78
CA HIS A 36 60.85 -1.70 -13.97
C HIS A 36 59.80 -2.01 -15.05
N ILE A 37 59.21 -0.98 -15.66
CA ILE A 37 58.55 -1.10 -16.96
C ILE A 37 59.34 -0.25 -17.97
N THR A 38 60.01 -0.93 -18.89
CA THR A 38 60.66 -0.37 -20.06
C THR A 38 59.60 0.13 -21.05
N LEU A 39 59.59 1.43 -21.37
CA LEU A 39 58.79 1.96 -22.46
C LEU A 39 59.50 1.69 -23.79
N ASN A 40 59.04 0.67 -24.51
CA ASN A 40 59.38 0.45 -25.91
C ASN A 40 58.41 1.28 -26.77
N MET A 41 58.92 2.36 -27.37
CA MET A 41 58.18 3.18 -28.33
C MET A 41 58.37 2.57 -29.72
N SER A 42 57.42 1.73 -30.16
CA SER A 42 57.32 1.32 -31.56
C SER A 42 55.92 1.59 -32.10
N SER A 43 55.89 2.56 -33.00
CA SER A 43 54.82 2.91 -33.94
C SER A 43 54.13 1.70 -34.56
N SER A 44 52.79 1.66 -34.47
CA SER A 44 51.95 1.33 -35.63
C SER A 44 50.51 1.81 -35.36
N CYS A 45 50.03 2.69 -36.23
CA CYS A 45 48.60 2.96 -36.37
C CYS A 45 47.86 1.67 -36.68
N ASN A 46 46.69 1.47 -36.08
CA ASN A 46 45.53 0.81 -36.67
C ASN A 46 44.30 1.21 -35.84
N GLU A 47 43.33 1.80 -36.52
CA GLU A 47 41.99 2.12 -36.01
C GLU A 47 41.20 0.82 -35.83
N GLU A 48 40.69 0.55 -34.62
CA GLU A 48 39.55 -0.35 -34.46
C GLU A 48 38.73 0.03 -33.21
N TYR A 49 37.41 -0.01 -33.42
CA TYR A 49 36.28 0.34 -32.55
C TYR A 49 36.41 -0.01 -31.06
N GLU A 50 36.24 0.99 -30.19
CA GLU A 50 36.03 0.83 -28.74
C GLU A 50 34.60 0.35 -28.43
N PRO A 51 34.42 -0.65 -27.56
CA PRO A 51 33.25 -0.76 -26.71
C PRO A 51 33.59 -0.32 -25.28
N ASP A 52 32.81 0.63 -24.77
CA ASP A 52 32.95 1.31 -23.48
C ASP A 52 33.23 0.36 -22.29
N GLU A 53 34.37 0.56 -21.62
CA GLU A 53 34.71 -0.03 -20.31
C GLU A 53 33.86 0.62 -19.20
N GLU A 54 32.67 0.08 -18.97
CA GLU A 54 31.81 0.44 -17.82
C GLU A 54 31.67 -0.69 -16.77
N ASP A 55 32.47 -1.77 -16.88
CA ASP A 55 32.30 -2.98 -16.06
C ASP A 55 33.08 -2.98 -14.73
N ASP A 56 34.18 -2.23 -14.62
CA ASP A 56 35.05 -2.27 -13.42
C ASP A 56 34.48 -1.54 -12.19
N LYS A 57 33.37 -0.79 -12.33
CA LYS A 57 32.69 -0.13 -11.20
C LYS A 57 31.51 -0.91 -10.66
N THR A 58 31.04 -1.95 -11.36
CA THR A 58 29.89 -2.76 -10.91
C THR A 58 30.32 -3.90 -10.00
N GLU A 59 31.52 -4.46 -10.18
CA GLU A 59 32.05 -5.52 -9.32
C GLU A 59 32.45 -5.04 -7.92
N LEU A 60 32.90 -3.79 -7.74
CA LEU A 60 33.28 -3.27 -6.42
C LEU A 60 32.11 -2.85 -5.52
N LEU A 61 30.88 -2.77 -6.07
CA LEU A 61 29.65 -2.60 -5.30
C LEU A 61 28.99 -3.94 -4.93
N SER A 62 29.58 -5.05 -5.37
CA SER A 62 29.28 -6.39 -4.84
C SER A 62 29.93 -6.64 -3.46
N PHE A 63 30.47 -5.59 -2.81
CA PHE A 63 30.87 -5.58 -1.41
C PHE A 63 29.67 -5.93 -0.54
N GLN A 64 29.47 -7.24 -0.35
CA GLN A 64 28.82 -7.88 0.77
C GLN A 64 27.59 -7.09 1.27
N LYS A 65 26.51 -7.11 0.48
CA LYS A 65 25.19 -6.74 1.00
C LYS A 65 24.83 -7.80 2.05
N LYS A 66 25.35 -7.61 3.26
CA LYS A 66 25.06 -8.41 4.46
C LYS A 66 23.54 -8.52 4.48
N GLN A 67 23.04 -9.75 4.27
CA GLN A 67 21.61 -10.04 4.35
C GLN A 67 21.17 -9.55 5.72
N SER A 68 20.55 -8.36 5.75
CA SER A 68 20.05 -7.77 6.97
C SER A 68 19.01 -8.73 7.52
N SER A 69 19.03 -8.94 8.85
CA SER A 69 17.97 -9.73 9.46
C SER A 69 16.63 -9.08 9.11
N PHE A 70 15.60 -9.88 8.87
CA PHE A 70 14.29 -9.38 8.44
C PHE A 70 13.63 -8.40 9.43
N TRP A 71 14.15 -8.28 10.65
CA TRP A 71 13.72 -7.32 11.67
C TRP A 71 14.44 -5.98 11.62
N THR A 72 15.49 -5.81 10.83
CA THR A 72 16.23 -4.53 10.81
C THR A 72 15.57 -3.54 9.85
N PHE A 73 15.74 -2.26 10.16
CA PHE A 73 15.21 -1.19 9.33
C PHE A 73 15.82 -1.21 7.92
N GLU A 74 17.10 -1.55 7.79
CA GLU A 74 17.81 -1.64 6.51
C GLU A 74 17.19 -2.69 5.57
N TYR A 75 16.63 -3.78 6.13
CA TYR A 75 15.88 -4.76 5.34
C TYR A 75 14.67 -4.12 4.67
N TYR A 76 13.87 -3.37 5.42
CA TYR A 76 12.66 -2.73 4.89
C TYR A 76 12.96 -1.54 3.99
N GLN A 77 14.01 -0.77 4.29
CA GLN A 77 14.43 0.39 3.51
C GLN A 77 14.65 0.04 2.02
N ALA A 78 15.15 -1.16 1.73
CA ALA A 78 15.35 -1.62 0.35
C ALA A 78 14.04 -1.67 -0.46
N PHE A 79 12.90 -2.00 0.15
CA PHE A 79 11.60 -2.06 -0.54
C PHE A 79 10.93 -0.68 -0.71
N PHE A 80 11.46 0.36 -0.07
CA PHE A 80 11.01 1.74 -0.21
C PHE A 80 11.96 2.60 -1.06
N ASN A 81 13.18 2.11 -1.33
CA ASN A 81 14.14 2.78 -2.18
C ASN A 81 13.86 2.50 -3.66
N VAL A 82 12.85 3.18 -4.22
CA VAL A 82 12.34 2.95 -5.57
C VAL A 82 12.29 4.26 -6.35
N ASP A 83 12.71 4.20 -7.62
CA ASP A 83 12.61 5.37 -8.51
C ASP A 83 11.18 5.58 -9.02
N THR A 84 10.81 6.84 -9.23
CA THR A 84 9.50 7.23 -9.78
C THR A 84 9.17 6.53 -11.09
N TYR A 85 10.15 6.35 -11.98
CA TYR A 85 9.95 5.68 -13.26
C TYR A 85 9.54 4.22 -13.11
N GLN A 86 10.10 3.51 -12.12
CA GLN A 86 9.75 2.13 -11.83
C GLN A 86 8.28 2.03 -11.38
N VAL A 87 7.83 2.94 -10.51
CA VAL A 87 6.44 2.98 -10.04
C VAL A 87 5.49 3.27 -11.21
N LEU A 88 5.84 4.22 -12.08
CA LEU A 88 5.03 4.58 -13.25
C LEU A 88 4.94 3.42 -14.26
N ASP A 89 6.02 2.69 -14.48
CA ASP A 89 6.02 1.53 -15.37
C ASP A 89 5.11 0.41 -14.84
N ARG A 90 5.21 0.13 -13.53
CA ARG A 90 4.32 -0.82 -12.83
C ARG A 90 2.85 -0.40 -12.93
N ILE A 91 2.55 0.89 -12.76
CA ILE A 91 1.18 1.43 -12.94
C ILE A 91 0.71 1.25 -14.39
N LYS A 92 1.53 1.57 -15.39
CA LYS A 92 1.19 1.36 -16.81
C LYS A 92 0.91 -0.11 -17.12
N GLY A 93 1.73 -1.01 -16.58
CA GLY A 93 1.52 -2.45 -16.67
C GLY A 93 0.22 -2.92 -16.03
N SER A 94 -0.19 -2.30 -14.91
CA SER A 94 -1.47 -2.59 -14.26
C SER A 94 -2.69 -2.09 -15.05
N LEU A 95 -2.52 -1.05 -15.88
CA LEU A 95 -3.59 -0.49 -16.72
C LEU A 95 -3.72 -1.24 -18.06
N PHE A 96 -2.61 -1.72 -18.59
CA PHE A 96 -2.55 -2.39 -19.90
C PHE A 96 -1.94 -3.80 -19.77
N PRO A 97 -2.70 -4.76 -19.24
CA PRO A 97 -2.25 -6.14 -19.14
C PRO A 97 -2.18 -6.79 -20.52
N LEU A 98 -1.01 -6.75 -21.17
CA LEU A 98 -0.77 -7.38 -22.46
C LEU A 98 -0.41 -8.87 -22.30
N PRO A 99 -1.17 -9.81 -22.88
CA PRO A 99 -0.82 -11.22 -22.86
C PRO A 99 0.50 -11.47 -23.60
N GLY A 100 1.50 -12.03 -22.92
CA GLY A 100 2.77 -12.46 -23.54
C GLY A 100 3.92 -11.43 -23.54
N LYS A 101 3.67 -10.18 -23.16
CA LYS A 101 4.73 -9.16 -22.92
C LYS A 101 4.85 -8.86 -21.44
N ASN A 102 5.19 -9.89 -20.67
CA ASN A 102 5.45 -9.85 -19.22
C ASN A 102 6.74 -9.09 -18.86
N PHE A 103 7.06 -7.98 -19.54
CA PHE A 103 8.27 -7.19 -19.28
C PHE A 103 8.24 -6.53 -17.90
N VAL A 104 7.09 -5.96 -17.51
CA VAL A 104 6.87 -5.41 -16.15
C VAL A 104 6.96 -6.51 -15.08
N TRP A 105 6.60 -7.74 -15.45
CA TRP A 105 6.57 -8.91 -14.57
C TRP A 105 7.94 -9.51 -14.28
N HIS A 106 8.82 -9.57 -15.28
CA HIS A 106 10.21 -9.96 -15.05
C HIS A 106 10.95 -8.97 -14.14
N HIS A 107 10.64 -7.67 -14.23
CA HIS A 107 11.22 -6.67 -13.33
C HIS A 107 10.63 -6.74 -11.90
N LEU A 108 9.34 -7.07 -11.75
CA LEU A 108 8.69 -7.20 -10.44
C LEU A 108 9.25 -8.37 -9.62
N GLN A 109 9.60 -9.47 -10.29
CA GLN A 109 10.17 -10.67 -9.67
C GLN A 109 11.62 -10.47 -9.20
N ASN A 110 12.32 -9.47 -9.73
CA ASN A 110 13.69 -9.17 -9.31
C ASN A 110 13.78 -8.08 -8.23
N ASN A 111 12.80 -7.18 -8.12
CA ASN A 111 12.79 -6.08 -7.14
C ASN A 111 11.35 -5.70 -6.69
N PRO A 112 10.71 -6.47 -5.79
CA PRO A 112 9.43 -6.08 -5.20
C PRO A 112 9.55 -4.77 -4.43
N ASP A 113 8.49 -3.97 -4.41
CA ASP A 113 8.43 -2.75 -3.62
C ASP A 113 7.18 -2.70 -2.73
N LEU A 114 7.31 -1.95 -1.63
CA LEU A 114 6.20 -1.63 -0.74
C LEU A 114 5.74 -0.18 -0.86
N TYR A 115 6.57 0.69 -1.47
CA TYR A 115 6.26 2.10 -1.66
C TYR A 115 4.98 2.30 -2.48
N GLY A 116 4.91 1.72 -3.68
CA GLY A 116 3.75 1.86 -4.57
C GLY A 116 2.46 1.34 -3.93
N PRO A 117 2.40 0.07 -3.51
CA PRO A 117 1.23 -0.53 -2.86
C PRO A 117 0.72 0.28 -1.66
N PHE A 118 1.63 0.76 -0.80
CA PHE A 118 1.28 1.55 0.36
C PHE A 118 0.58 2.86 -0.05
N TRP A 119 1.17 3.62 -0.96
CA TRP A 119 0.63 4.92 -1.39
C TRP A 119 -0.62 4.78 -2.26
N ILE A 120 -0.70 3.75 -3.12
CA ILE A 120 -1.90 3.46 -3.91
C ILE A 120 -3.06 3.14 -2.98
N CYS A 121 -2.87 2.29 -1.97
CA CYS A 121 -3.90 1.98 -0.99
C CYS A 121 -4.33 3.24 -0.21
N ALA A 122 -3.39 4.02 0.31
CA ALA A 122 -3.69 5.26 1.04
C ALA A 122 -4.49 6.24 0.18
N THR A 123 -4.06 6.48 -1.06
CA THR A 123 -4.74 7.39 -2.00
C THR A 123 -6.14 6.89 -2.32
N LEU A 124 -6.32 5.59 -2.56
CA LEU A 124 -7.62 4.99 -2.82
C LEU A 124 -8.57 5.15 -1.62
N VAL A 125 -8.08 4.93 -0.40
CA VAL A 125 -8.86 5.09 0.84
C VAL A 125 -9.41 6.51 0.96
N PHE A 126 -8.53 7.52 0.83
CA PHE A 126 -8.96 8.91 0.89
C PHE A 126 -9.89 9.28 -0.28
N THR A 127 -9.59 8.82 -1.48
CA THR A 127 -10.43 9.07 -2.66
C THR A 127 -11.82 8.50 -2.47
N LEU A 128 -11.96 7.23 -2.06
CA LEU A 128 -13.27 6.61 -1.80
C LEU A 128 -14.06 7.37 -0.71
N ALA A 129 -13.40 7.74 0.38
CA ALA A 129 -14.05 8.44 1.47
C ALA A 129 -14.48 9.87 1.09
N ILE A 130 -13.63 10.62 0.38
CA ILE A 130 -13.93 11.98 -0.09
C ILE A 130 -15.01 11.92 -1.17
N SER A 131 -14.85 11.09 -2.19
CA SER A 131 -15.82 10.92 -3.28
C SER A 131 -17.18 10.46 -2.77
N GLY A 132 -17.23 9.51 -1.84
CA GLY A 132 -18.49 9.03 -1.24
C GLY A 132 -19.18 10.07 -0.34
N ASN A 133 -18.42 10.93 0.35
CA ASN A 133 -19.00 12.06 1.10
C ASN A 133 -19.48 13.18 0.17
N LEU A 134 -18.72 13.48 -0.89
CA LEU A 134 -19.05 14.53 -1.85
C LEU A 134 -20.26 14.15 -2.71
N SER A 135 -20.37 12.89 -3.15
CA SER A 135 -21.54 12.38 -3.86
C SER A 135 -22.83 12.57 -3.03
N TYR A 136 -22.74 12.28 -1.73
CA TYR A 136 -23.85 12.50 -0.78
C TYR A 136 -24.21 13.99 -0.62
N PHE A 137 -23.21 14.87 -0.56
CA PHE A 137 -23.42 16.32 -0.48
C PHE A 137 -24.03 16.90 -1.76
N LEU A 138 -23.49 16.52 -2.93
CA LEU A 138 -23.94 16.99 -4.24
C LEU A 138 -25.43 16.75 -4.46
N GLU A 139 -25.91 15.59 -4.03
CA GLU A 139 -27.31 15.23 -4.17
C GLU A 139 -28.24 16.03 -3.24
N LYS A 140 -27.78 16.36 -2.03
CA LYS A 140 -28.58 17.06 -1.03
C LYS A 140 -28.51 18.59 -1.13
N ARG A 141 -27.69 19.12 -2.04
CA ARG A 141 -27.46 20.55 -2.27
C ARG A 141 -28.76 21.35 -2.57
N GLY A 142 -29.87 20.69 -2.89
CA GLY A 142 -31.17 21.31 -3.14
C GLY A 142 -32.17 21.34 -1.97
N ASN A 143 -31.85 20.75 -0.81
CA ASN A 143 -32.78 20.70 0.33
C ASN A 143 -32.44 21.75 1.39
N SER A 144 -33.35 22.70 1.61
CA SER A 144 -33.19 23.82 2.55
C SER A 144 -33.12 23.42 4.04
N SER A 145 -33.39 22.16 4.38
CA SER A 145 -33.29 21.62 5.75
C SER A 145 -32.04 20.79 6.01
N PHE A 146 -31.10 20.69 5.07
CA PHE A 146 -29.97 19.78 5.19
C PHE A 146 -28.75 20.42 5.90
N HIS A 147 -28.50 20.02 7.14
CA HIS A 147 -27.21 20.22 7.80
C HIS A 147 -26.22 19.14 7.36
N TYR A 148 -25.15 19.56 6.68
CA TYR A 148 -24.06 18.67 6.30
C TYR A 148 -23.18 18.34 7.52
N SER A 149 -23.04 17.05 7.83
CA SER A 149 -22.06 16.54 8.79
C SER A 149 -21.15 15.55 8.07
N PRO A 150 -19.83 15.82 7.93
CA PRO A 150 -18.88 14.89 7.36
C PRO A 150 -18.88 13.56 8.12
N GLN A 151 -18.93 12.44 7.40
CA GLN A 151 -18.86 11.11 8.00
C GLN A 151 -17.40 10.60 7.96
N PHE A 152 -16.61 10.97 8.96
CA PHE A 152 -15.18 10.60 9.04
C PHE A 152 -14.95 9.09 9.15
N HIS A 153 -15.89 8.35 9.73
CA HIS A 153 -15.83 6.88 9.85
C HIS A 153 -15.69 6.15 8.50
N LYS A 154 -16.14 6.78 7.40
CA LYS A 154 -15.93 6.23 6.05
C LYS A 154 -14.46 6.04 5.70
N VAL A 155 -13.56 6.91 6.19
CA VAL A 155 -12.11 6.76 5.99
C VAL A 155 -11.62 5.50 6.69
N THR A 156 -12.06 5.26 7.92
CA THR A 156 -11.68 4.06 8.70
C THR A 156 -12.16 2.78 8.02
N ILE A 157 -13.42 2.73 7.56
CA ILE A 157 -13.95 1.57 6.85
C ILE A 157 -13.23 1.34 5.53
N ALA A 158 -13.01 2.41 4.74
CA ALA A 158 -12.22 2.31 3.51
C ALA A 158 -10.83 1.76 3.80
N GLY A 159 -10.16 2.29 4.83
CA GLY A 159 -8.85 1.83 5.29
C GLY A 159 -8.84 0.34 5.60
N ILE A 160 -9.76 -0.12 6.46
CA ILE A 160 -9.88 -1.54 6.82
C ILE A 160 -10.10 -2.39 5.57
N VAL A 161 -11.09 -2.06 4.73
CA VAL A 161 -11.45 -2.86 3.56
C VAL A 161 -10.29 -2.96 2.56
N ILE A 162 -9.67 -1.83 2.21
CA ILE A 162 -8.60 -1.79 1.21
C ILE A 162 -7.31 -2.45 1.73
N TYR A 163 -6.86 -2.13 2.94
CA TYR A 163 -5.64 -2.72 3.49
C TYR A 163 -5.83 -4.20 3.84
N CYS A 164 -6.97 -4.61 4.38
CA CYS A 164 -7.23 -6.04 4.60
C CYS A 164 -7.23 -6.80 3.27
N TYR A 165 -7.82 -6.27 2.21
CA TYR A 165 -7.75 -6.89 0.89
C TYR A 165 -6.31 -6.97 0.38
N ALA A 166 -5.55 -5.86 0.42
CA ALA A 166 -4.19 -5.79 -0.12
C ALA A 166 -3.16 -6.62 0.65
N TRP A 167 -3.42 -6.97 1.92
CA TRP A 167 -2.49 -7.75 2.75
C TRP A 167 -2.97 -9.17 3.04
N LEU A 168 -4.22 -9.34 3.48
CA LEU A 168 -4.72 -10.66 3.92
C LEU A 168 -4.97 -11.61 2.76
N VAL A 169 -5.41 -11.11 1.60
CA VAL A 169 -5.66 -11.97 0.43
C VAL A 169 -4.34 -12.52 -0.12
N PRO A 170 -3.29 -11.71 -0.37
CA PRO A 170 -1.96 -12.21 -0.68
C PRO A 170 -1.40 -13.16 0.38
N LEU A 171 -1.62 -12.87 1.67
CA LEU A 171 -1.13 -13.72 2.77
C LEU A 171 -1.78 -15.09 2.75
N GLY A 172 -3.10 -15.15 2.57
CA GLY A 172 -3.85 -16.40 2.46
C GLY A 172 -3.45 -17.21 1.23
N LEU A 173 -3.27 -16.54 0.08
CA LEU A 173 -2.80 -17.19 -1.15
C LEU A 173 -1.38 -17.72 -1.01
N TRP A 174 -0.46 -16.92 -0.47
CA TRP A 174 0.91 -17.31 -0.20
C TRP A 174 0.98 -18.49 0.78
N GLY A 175 0.24 -18.42 1.90
CA GLY A 175 0.18 -19.49 2.90
C GLY A 175 -0.39 -20.79 2.33
N TYR A 176 -1.43 -20.71 1.51
CA TYR A 176 -1.98 -21.87 0.81
C TYR A 176 -0.99 -22.49 -0.19
N LEU A 177 -0.32 -21.65 -0.99
CA LEU A 177 0.69 -22.10 -1.95
C LEU A 177 1.90 -22.73 -1.24
N HIS A 178 2.28 -22.21 -0.08
CA HIS A 178 3.37 -22.77 0.73
C HIS A 178 2.96 -24.10 1.39
N TRP A 179 1.76 -24.17 1.96
CA TRP A 179 1.19 -25.39 2.55
C TRP A 179 1.14 -26.54 1.56
N ARG A 180 0.65 -26.29 0.33
CA ARG A 180 0.58 -27.33 -0.71
C ARG A 180 1.94 -27.81 -1.21
N LYS A 181 3.00 -27.01 -1.02
CA LYS A 181 4.35 -27.30 -1.53
C LYS A 181 5.24 -28.07 -0.55
N GLY A 182 4.76 -28.46 0.62
CA GLY A 182 5.49 -29.30 1.59
C GLY A 182 5.97 -30.68 1.09
N ALA A 183 5.93 -30.95 -0.22
CA ALA A 183 6.37 -32.20 -0.85
C ALA A 183 7.34 -32.04 -2.04
N HIS A 184 7.53 -30.86 -2.65
CA HIS A 184 8.46 -30.68 -3.78
C HIS A 184 9.13 -29.28 -3.76
N VAL A 185 10.38 -29.24 -3.33
CA VAL A 185 11.24 -28.06 -3.28
C VAL A 185 11.93 -27.88 -4.63
N THR A 186 11.25 -27.30 -5.62
CA THR A 186 11.88 -26.72 -6.82
C THR A 186 11.04 -25.54 -7.33
N THR A 187 11.59 -24.33 -7.16
CA THR A 187 11.55 -23.17 -8.07
C THR A 187 10.21 -22.44 -8.34
N ASP A 188 10.28 -21.10 -8.35
CA ASP A 188 9.28 -20.10 -8.77
C ASP A 188 7.96 -19.99 -7.98
N VAL A 189 8.03 -19.67 -6.68
CA VAL A 189 6.87 -19.09 -5.97
C VAL A 189 7.14 -17.64 -5.73
N TYR A 190 6.18 -16.78 -6.05
CA TYR A 190 6.29 -15.37 -5.66
C TYR A 190 6.47 -15.25 -4.15
N SER A 191 7.40 -14.39 -3.74
CA SER A 191 7.54 -13.93 -2.36
C SER A 191 6.22 -13.31 -1.89
N PHE A 192 5.96 -13.34 -0.59
CA PHE A 192 4.79 -12.67 -0.01
C PHE A 192 4.75 -11.18 -0.40
N LEU A 193 5.90 -10.50 -0.35
CA LEU A 193 5.99 -9.08 -0.71
C LEU A 193 5.72 -8.83 -2.19
N GLU A 194 6.10 -9.75 -3.08
CA GLU A 194 5.73 -9.68 -4.48
C GLU A 194 4.21 -9.78 -4.62
N MET A 195 3.56 -10.74 -3.95
CA MET A 195 2.09 -10.83 -4.00
C MET A 195 1.39 -9.58 -3.47
N VAL A 196 1.86 -9.00 -2.36
CA VAL A 196 1.34 -7.72 -1.85
C VAL A 196 1.55 -6.59 -2.86
N CYS A 197 2.72 -6.55 -3.49
CA CYS A 197 3.04 -5.58 -4.53
C CYS A 197 2.04 -5.66 -5.68
N ILE A 198 1.81 -6.86 -6.20
CA ILE A 198 0.92 -7.15 -7.32
C ILE A 198 -0.52 -6.72 -6.99
N TYR A 199 -1.03 -7.11 -5.82
CA TYR A 199 -2.37 -6.73 -5.38
C TYR A 199 -2.49 -5.23 -5.16
N GLY A 200 -1.46 -4.57 -4.61
CA GLY A 200 -1.44 -3.13 -4.42
C GLY A 200 -1.50 -2.37 -5.74
N TYR A 201 -0.66 -2.74 -6.72
CA TYR A 201 -0.67 -2.09 -8.04
C TYR A 201 -1.95 -2.34 -8.81
N SER A 202 -2.55 -3.53 -8.70
CA SER A 202 -3.82 -3.81 -9.37
C SER A 202 -4.93 -2.86 -8.88
N LEU A 203 -4.86 -2.37 -7.63
CA LEU A 203 -5.85 -1.46 -7.08
C LEU A 203 -5.79 -0.04 -7.67
N PHE A 204 -4.72 0.33 -8.37
CA PHE A 204 -4.55 1.68 -8.91
C PHE A 204 -5.75 2.12 -9.77
N VAL A 205 -6.29 1.22 -10.58
CA VAL A 205 -7.44 1.48 -11.48
C VAL A 205 -8.67 2.02 -10.73
N TYR A 206 -8.83 1.64 -9.46
CA TYR A 206 -9.97 2.10 -8.65
C TYR A 206 -9.86 3.57 -8.22
N ILE A 207 -8.66 4.16 -8.21
CA ILE A 207 -8.47 5.58 -7.85
C ILE A 207 -9.20 6.50 -8.86
N PRO A 208 -8.87 6.49 -10.16
CA PRO A 208 -9.60 7.31 -11.13
C PRO A 208 -11.08 6.90 -11.19
N THR A 209 -11.41 5.61 -11.11
CA THR A 209 -12.80 5.14 -11.10
C THR A 209 -13.62 5.71 -9.94
N ALA A 210 -13.05 5.79 -8.73
CA ALA A 210 -13.72 6.38 -7.57
C ALA A 210 -13.98 7.88 -7.73
N ILE A 211 -13.14 8.60 -8.48
CA ILE A 211 -13.38 10.00 -8.85
C ILE A 211 -14.50 10.08 -9.90
N LEU A 212 -14.49 9.22 -10.93
CA LEU A 212 -15.53 9.24 -11.95
C LEU A 212 -16.92 8.86 -11.40
N TRP A 213 -16.99 8.05 -10.34
CA TRP A 213 -18.25 7.74 -9.65
C TRP A 213 -18.92 8.95 -8.96
N LEU A 214 -18.27 10.11 -8.86
CA LEU A 214 -18.94 11.35 -8.45
C LEU A 214 -20.12 11.70 -9.37
N ILE A 215 -20.03 11.32 -10.65
CA ILE A 215 -21.08 11.60 -11.64
C ILE A 215 -22.28 10.67 -11.33
N PRO A 216 -23.46 11.20 -10.96
CA PRO A 216 -24.59 10.40 -10.49
C PRO A 216 -25.40 9.81 -11.66
N ILE A 217 -24.71 9.17 -12.62
CA ILE A 217 -25.30 8.50 -13.78
C ILE A 217 -25.20 6.98 -13.57
N PRO A 218 -26.30 6.27 -13.25
CA PRO A 218 -26.24 4.87 -12.84
C PRO A 218 -25.58 3.93 -13.84
N TRP A 219 -25.95 4.03 -15.12
CA TRP A 219 -25.41 3.14 -16.17
C TRP A 219 -23.90 3.33 -16.34
N LEU A 220 -23.42 4.59 -16.25
CA LEU A 220 -22.01 4.92 -16.35
C LEU A 220 -21.23 4.36 -15.15
N GLN A 221 -21.77 4.49 -13.93
CA GLN A 221 -21.14 3.94 -12.73
C GLN A 221 -20.97 2.42 -12.83
N TRP A 222 -21.99 1.69 -13.31
CA TRP A 222 -21.89 0.25 -13.52
C TRP A 222 -20.92 -0.13 -14.65
N LEU A 223 -20.90 0.63 -15.75
CA LEU A 223 -19.91 0.44 -16.81
C LEU A 223 -18.48 0.60 -16.27
N LEU A 224 -18.23 1.64 -15.48
CA LEU A 224 -16.93 1.89 -14.85
C LEU A 224 -16.53 0.79 -13.86
N ILE A 225 -17.48 0.20 -13.13
CA ILE A 225 -17.23 -0.98 -12.28
C ILE A 225 -16.74 -2.15 -13.14
N ILE A 226 -17.44 -2.46 -14.23
CA ILE A 226 -17.11 -3.60 -15.10
C ILE A 226 -15.72 -3.41 -15.71
N VAL A 227 -15.42 -2.21 -16.21
CA VAL A 227 -14.11 -1.87 -16.76
C VAL A 227 -13.01 -1.98 -15.70
N ALA A 228 -13.24 -1.45 -14.50
CA ALA A 228 -12.25 -1.50 -13.41
C ALA A 228 -11.96 -2.94 -12.95
N ILE A 229 -13.02 -3.75 -12.75
CA ILE A 229 -12.89 -5.18 -12.42
C ILE A 229 -12.16 -5.93 -13.55
N GLY A 230 -12.47 -5.61 -14.82
CA GLY A 230 -11.84 -6.24 -15.97
C GLY A 230 -10.34 -5.94 -16.05
N LEU A 231 -9.94 -4.66 -16.00
CA LEU A 231 -8.53 -4.27 -16.05
C LEU A 231 -7.76 -4.81 -14.84
N SER A 232 -8.23 -4.53 -13.62
CA SER A 232 -7.53 -4.94 -12.40
C SER A 232 -7.54 -6.47 -12.20
N GLY A 233 -8.68 -7.11 -12.46
CA GLY A 233 -8.83 -8.56 -12.36
C GLY A 233 -8.01 -9.30 -13.41
N SER A 234 -7.88 -8.77 -14.64
CA SER A 234 -7.04 -9.41 -15.66
C SER A 234 -5.57 -9.38 -15.30
N VAL A 235 -5.06 -8.32 -14.65
CA VAL A 235 -3.69 -8.31 -14.09
C VAL A 235 -3.51 -9.50 -13.15
N LEU A 236 -4.36 -9.63 -12.12
CA LEU A 236 -4.29 -10.73 -11.15
C LEU A 236 -4.40 -12.10 -11.83
N VAL A 237 -5.31 -12.24 -12.80
CA VAL A 237 -5.51 -13.50 -13.49
C VAL A 237 -4.27 -13.89 -14.29
N LEU A 238 -3.73 -12.98 -15.09
CA LEU A 238 -2.56 -13.25 -15.93
C LEU A 238 -1.30 -13.55 -15.10
N THR A 239 -1.18 -12.93 -13.92
CA THR A 239 -0.13 -13.21 -12.96
C THR A 239 -0.19 -14.61 -12.39
N PHE A 240 -1.32 -14.93 -11.77
CA PHE A 240 -1.39 -16.07 -10.85
C PHE A 240 -1.74 -17.35 -11.61
N TRP A 241 -2.35 -17.23 -12.79
CA TRP A 241 -2.66 -18.36 -13.65
C TRP A 241 -1.45 -19.28 -13.94
N PRO A 242 -0.30 -18.80 -14.45
CA PRO A 242 0.86 -19.66 -14.73
C PRO A 242 1.39 -20.35 -13.47
N VAL A 243 1.42 -19.65 -12.33
CA VAL A 243 1.94 -20.19 -11.07
C VAL A 243 1.06 -21.29 -10.50
N ILE A 244 -0.26 -21.10 -10.51
CA ILE A 244 -1.21 -22.00 -9.85
C ILE A 244 -1.56 -23.22 -10.75
N ARG A 245 -1.54 -23.05 -12.07
CA ARG A 245 -1.85 -24.12 -13.05
C ARG A 245 -0.88 -25.31 -13.00
N SER A 246 0.33 -25.11 -12.50
CA SER A 246 1.43 -26.08 -12.51
C SER A 246 1.11 -27.44 -11.88
N ASP A 247 0.16 -27.49 -10.93
CA ASP A 247 -0.11 -28.67 -10.11
C ASP A 247 -1.38 -29.42 -10.55
N SER A 248 -2.57 -28.82 -10.40
CA SER A 248 -3.82 -29.43 -10.86
C SER A 248 -4.80 -28.39 -11.41
N LYS A 249 -5.29 -28.63 -12.64
CA LYS A 249 -6.26 -27.76 -13.33
C LYS A 249 -7.52 -27.46 -12.49
N PRO A 250 -8.18 -28.43 -11.83
CA PRO A 250 -9.38 -28.11 -11.05
C PRO A 250 -9.08 -27.24 -9.82
N ALA A 251 -8.03 -27.52 -9.06
CA ALA A 251 -7.65 -26.68 -7.91
C ALA A 251 -7.27 -25.27 -8.35
N ALA A 252 -6.53 -25.15 -9.47
CA ALA A 252 -6.19 -23.87 -10.06
C ALA A 252 -7.43 -23.06 -10.43
N CYS A 253 -8.40 -23.67 -11.13
CA CYS A 253 -9.67 -23.00 -11.45
C CYS A 253 -10.41 -22.52 -10.20
N VAL A 254 -10.45 -23.32 -9.13
CA VAL A 254 -11.11 -22.94 -7.86
C VAL A 254 -10.43 -21.73 -7.23
N ILE A 255 -9.10 -21.73 -7.13
CA ILE A 255 -8.35 -20.60 -6.52
C ILE A 255 -8.53 -19.33 -7.36
N MET A 256 -8.48 -19.45 -8.68
CA MET A 256 -8.69 -18.31 -9.57
C MET A 256 -10.11 -17.76 -9.46
N ALA A 257 -11.11 -18.63 -9.34
CA ALA A 257 -12.48 -18.22 -9.07
C ALA A 257 -12.61 -17.47 -7.74
N ILE A 258 -11.90 -17.92 -6.69
CA ILE A 258 -11.88 -17.22 -5.39
C ILE A 258 -11.25 -15.83 -5.53
N ILE A 259 -10.08 -15.71 -6.18
CA ILE A 259 -9.40 -14.43 -6.41
C ILE A 259 -10.32 -13.45 -7.15
N VAL A 260 -10.89 -13.88 -8.27
CA VAL A 260 -11.82 -13.06 -9.06
C VAL A 260 -13.07 -12.70 -8.24
N SER A 261 -13.63 -13.64 -7.48
CA SER A 261 -14.81 -13.38 -6.65
C SER A 261 -14.54 -12.35 -5.56
N LEU A 262 -13.41 -12.46 -4.87
CA LEU A 262 -12.99 -11.48 -3.86
C LEU A 262 -12.76 -10.10 -4.48
N HIS A 263 -12.19 -10.06 -5.69
CA HIS A 263 -11.95 -8.81 -6.40
C HIS A 263 -13.25 -8.12 -6.84
N ILE A 264 -14.21 -8.90 -7.36
CA ILE A 264 -15.56 -8.42 -7.67
C ILE A 264 -16.26 -7.94 -6.39
N LEU A 265 -16.17 -8.71 -5.30
CA LEU A 265 -16.76 -8.37 -4.02
C LEU A 265 -16.22 -7.05 -3.48
N LEU A 266 -14.91 -6.81 -3.59
CA LEU A 266 -14.29 -5.54 -3.23
C LEU A 266 -14.89 -4.37 -4.02
N ALA A 267 -14.92 -4.48 -5.35
CA ALA A 267 -15.42 -3.43 -6.22
C ALA A 267 -16.90 -3.11 -5.99
N ILE A 268 -17.73 -4.15 -5.93
CA ILE A 268 -19.17 -4.02 -5.65
C ILE A 268 -19.37 -3.48 -4.23
N GLY A 269 -18.66 -4.01 -3.23
CA GLY A 269 -18.73 -3.57 -1.85
C GLY A 269 -18.41 -2.08 -1.70
N CYS A 270 -17.33 -1.61 -2.32
CA CYS A 270 -16.98 -0.19 -2.35
C CYS A 270 -18.07 0.66 -3.01
N LYS A 271 -18.57 0.26 -4.18
CA LYS A 271 -19.65 1.01 -4.84
C LYS A 271 -20.92 1.06 -4.00
N LEU A 272 -21.33 -0.08 -3.42
CA LEU A 272 -22.54 -0.16 -2.61
C LEU A 272 -22.43 0.63 -1.31
N TYR A 273 -21.29 0.58 -0.62
CA TYR A 273 -21.11 1.24 0.66
C TYR A 273 -20.88 2.76 0.53
N PHE A 274 -20.02 3.18 -0.41
CA PHE A 274 -19.63 4.59 -0.52
C PHE A 274 -20.56 5.41 -1.43
N PHE A 275 -21.20 4.79 -2.42
CA PHE A 275 -21.95 5.49 -3.47
C PHE A 275 -23.42 5.05 -3.61
N GLN A 276 -23.83 3.94 -3.00
CA GLN A 276 -25.24 3.52 -2.98
C GLN A 276 -25.89 3.83 -1.63
N LYS A 277 -27.15 4.27 -1.67
CA LYS A 277 -27.89 4.67 -0.48
C LYS A 277 -28.52 3.44 0.19
N PRO A 278 -28.67 3.46 1.53
CA PRO A 278 -29.77 2.75 2.14
C PRO A 278 -31.06 3.28 1.51
N ARG A 279 -31.86 2.42 0.89
CA ARG A 279 -33.26 2.76 0.62
C ARG A 279 -33.87 2.95 2.01
N ILE A 280 -34.14 4.18 2.39
CA ILE A 280 -35.00 4.43 3.55
C ILE A 280 -36.34 3.84 3.13
N THR A 281 -36.60 2.60 3.52
CA THR A 281 -37.97 2.10 3.59
C THR A 281 -38.66 3.09 4.50
N SER A 282 -39.56 3.90 3.95
CA SER A 282 -40.39 4.81 4.72
C SER A 282 -41.06 4.00 5.82
N SER A 283 -40.51 4.06 7.03
CA SER A 283 -41.20 3.60 8.21
C SER A 283 -42.44 4.48 8.29
N ILE A 284 -43.60 3.88 7.99
CA ILE A 284 -44.91 4.49 8.20
C ILE A 284 -44.87 5.12 9.60
N PRO A 285 -45.17 6.42 9.76
CA PRO A 285 -45.23 7.01 11.09
C PRO A 285 -46.33 6.29 11.85
N ILE A 286 -45.95 5.50 12.85
CA ILE A 286 -46.91 4.95 13.81
C ILE A 286 -47.43 6.16 14.56
N ALA A 287 -48.66 6.56 14.24
CA ALA A 287 -49.39 7.56 14.99
C ALA A 287 -49.53 7.06 16.43
N TYR A 288 -48.79 7.64 17.36
CA TYR A 288 -49.05 7.46 18.78
C TYR A 288 -50.34 8.22 19.08
N THR A 289 -51.47 7.52 19.05
CA THR A 289 -52.72 8.02 19.63
C THR A 289 -52.51 8.07 21.14
N THR A 290 -52.22 9.26 21.67
CA THR A 290 -52.24 9.53 23.10
C THR A 290 -53.69 9.34 23.59
N ALA A 291 -53.99 8.20 24.20
CA ALA A 291 -55.22 7.99 24.91
C ALA A 291 -55.16 8.76 26.24
N THR A 292 -55.83 9.91 26.29
CA THR A 292 -56.09 10.65 27.52
C THR A 292 -56.97 9.78 28.42
N GLN A 293 -56.40 9.17 29.46
CA GLN A 293 -57.20 8.58 30.54
C GLN A 293 -57.87 9.72 31.32
N GLN A 294 -59.16 9.89 31.09
CA GLN A 294 -60.04 10.75 31.87
C GLN A 294 -60.37 10.04 33.18
N GLN A 295 -59.55 10.27 34.22
CA GLN A 295 -59.83 9.76 35.57
C GLN A 295 -60.94 10.60 36.21
N LYS A 296 -62.16 10.05 36.17
CA LYS A 296 -63.35 10.54 36.87
C LYS A 296 -63.21 10.24 38.37
N HIS A 297 -62.96 11.25 39.20
CA HIS A 297 -63.12 11.14 40.65
C HIS A 297 -64.24 12.09 41.12
N THR A 298 -65.35 11.48 41.53
CA THR A 298 -66.45 12.10 42.28
C THR A 298 -66.02 12.29 43.73
N PRO A 299 -66.32 13.42 44.40
CA PRO A 299 -66.04 13.61 45.82
C PRO A 299 -67.19 13.03 46.66
N SER A 300 -66.86 12.43 47.81
CA SER A 300 -67.82 12.12 48.87
C SER A 300 -67.39 12.86 50.16
N PRO A 301 -68.34 13.39 50.96
CA PRO A 301 -68.02 14.38 51.99
C PRO A 301 -68.00 13.83 53.42
N THR A 302 -67.43 14.65 54.31
CA THR A 302 -67.74 14.80 55.75
C THR A 302 -67.08 13.87 56.78
N ALA A 303 -66.17 14.45 57.59
CA ALA A 303 -66.12 14.39 59.06
C ALA A 303 -64.89 15.18 59.53
N ALA A 304 -65.08 16.39 60.07
CA ALA A 304 -65.12 16.66 61.51
C ALA A 304 -63.72 16.80 62.14
N GLU A 305 -63.26 18.04 62.29
CA GLU A 305 -62.28 18.36 63.33
C GLU A 305 -62.66 19.71 63.94
N GLY A 306 -62.83 19.70 65.26
CA GLY A 306 -63.14 20.86 66.06
C GLY A 306 -62.07 21.09 67.13
N LYS A 307 -62.11 22.31 67.65
CA LYS A 307 -61.49 22.88 68.86
C LYS A 307 -60.07 23.41 68.76
N GLY A 308 -59.95 24.67 69.17
CA GLY A 308 -58.69 25.28 69.60
C GLY A 308 -58.77 26.77 69.91
N ILE A 309 -59.60 27.13 70.91
CA ILE A 309 -59.54 28.31 71.81
C ILE A 309 -59.44 29.71 71.18
#